data_AF-A0A150RMC9-F1
#
_entry.id   AF-A0A150RMC9-F1
#
_cell.length_a   1.000
_cell.length_b   1.000
_cell.length_c   1.000
_cell.angle_alpha   90.00
_cell.angle_beta   90.00
_cell.angle_gamma   90.00
#
_symmetry.space_group_name_H-M   'P 1'
#
loop_
_entity.id
_entity.type
_entity.pdbx_description
1 polymer ?
#
loop_
_entity_poly.entity_id
_entity_poly.type
_entity_poly.pdbx_seq_one_letter_code
_entity_poly.pdbx_strand_id
1 'polypeptide(L)'
;MLPIAALGLALRPAPTLASGFPRVCAGTYLISEAGGAMDFWTFAADGSFFGTTSTQPLYNFSNQQGSWERVGHDGARGALFAFVYDEDNTLLTTARIDIVLDTVGQGCDEIAGSLVVRTFEDGEDPLDPSTDTGDPIASDTFTGRRAKPSP
;
A
#
# COMPACT_ATOMS: atom_id res chain seq x y z
N MET A 1 45.38 14.55 -37.71
CA MET A 1 44.02 15.10 -37.58
C MET A 1 43.04 14.02 -38.04
N LEU A 2 42.38 13.31 -37.13
CA LEU A 2 41.30 12.36 -37.46
C LEU A 2 39.95 13.09 -37.31
N PRO A 3 38.95 12.84 -38.18
CA PRO A 3 37.62 13.39 -37.97
C PRO A 3 36.82 12.51 -37.00
N ILE A 4 36.22 13.16 -36.01
CA ILE A 4 35.23 12.59 -35.09
C ILE A 4 33.91 12.50 -35.87
N ALA A 5 33.52 11.28 -36.27
CA ALA A 5 32.19 11.01 -36.79
C ALA A 5 31.27 10.60 -35.64
N ALA A 6 30.13 11.29 -35.55
CA ALA A 6 29.17 11.23 -34.47
C ALA A 6 28.60 9.83 -34.24
N LEU A 7 28.72 9.34 -33.00
CA LEU A 7 27.95 8.22 -32.50
C LEU A 7 26.51 8.71 -32.28
N GLY A 8 25.64 8.49 -33.25
CA GLY A 8 24.21 8.67 -33.06
C GLY A 8 23.73 7.66 -32.02
N LEU A 9 23.47 8.10 -30.79
CA LEU A 9 22.71 7.31 -29.82
C LEU A 9 21.31 7.10 -30.41
N ALA A 10 21.06 5.93 -30.96
CA ALA A 10 19.71 5.44 -31.13
C ALA A 10 19.10 5.29 -29.73
N LEU A 11 18.23 6.23 -29.34
CA LEU A 11 17.34 6.08 -28.21
C LEU A 11 16.50 4.83 -28.45
N ARG A 12 16.86 3.73 -27.78
CA ARG A 12 15.99 2.57 -27.68
C ARG A 12 14.77 3.01 -26.86
N PRO A 13 13.54 2.84 -27.35
CA PRO A 13 12.39 2.95 -26.46
C PRO A 13 12.58 1.96 -25.31
N ALA A 14 12.39 2.42 -24.08
CA ALA A 14 12.43 1.56 -22.91
C ALA A 14 11.44 0.40 -23.13
N PRO A 15 11.82 -0.85 -22.82
CA PRO A 15 10.87 -1.95 -22.87
C PRO A 15 9.70 -1.65 -21.92
N THR A 16 8.49 -1.56 -22.47
CA THR A 16 7.24 -1.61 -21.73
C THR A 16 7.18 -2.90 -20.93
N LEU A 17 7.51 -2.84 -19.65
CA LEU A 17 7.41 -3.99 -18.75
C LEU A 17 6.88 -3.52 -17.39
N ALA A 18 5.57 -3.40 -17.31
CA ALA A 18 4.84 -3.71 -16.10
C ALA A 18 3.67 -4.63 -16.52
N SER A 19 3.97 -5.89 -16.82
CA SER A 19 2.94 -6.92 -16.77
C SER A 19 2.58 -7.11 -15.29
N GLY A 20 1.68 -6.25 -14.80
CA GLY A 20 1.29 -6.10 -13.40
C GLY A 20 0.40 -7.22 -12.88
N PHE A 21 -0.02 -7.11 -11.61
CA PHE A 21 -1.05 -7.96 -10.98
C PHE A 21 -2.21 -8.14 -11.95
N PRO A 22 -2.85 -9.31 -12.03
CA PRO A 22 -4.04 -9.41 -12.84
C PRO A 22 -4.99 -8.29 -12.35
N ARG A 23 -5.49 -7.43 -13.26
CA ARG A 23 -6.58 -6.48 -12.93
C ARG A 23 -7.73 -7.15 -12.18
N VAL A 24 -7.81 -8.48 -12.28
CA VAL A 24 -8.76 -9.39 -11.62
C VAL A 24 -8.78 -9.25 -10.09
N CYS A 25 -7.66 -8.92 -9.42
CA CYS A 25 -7.68 -8.74 -7.96
C CYS A 25 -7.89 -7.28 -7.51
N ALA A 26 -7.88 -6.33 -8.43
CA ALA A 26 -8.22 -4.94 -8.13
C ALA A 26 -9.70 -4.83 -7.72
N GLY A 27 -9.97 -4.34 -6.51
CA GLY A 27 -11.31 -4.25 -5.96
C GLY A 27 -11.28 -3.84 -4.50
N THR A 28 -12.46 -3.76 -3.91
CA THR A 28 -12.64 -3.46 -2.49
C THR A 28 -12.81 -4.75 -1.68
N TYR A 29 -12.15 -4.81 -0.53
CA TYR A 29 -12.17 -5.93 0.40
C TYR A 29 -12.62 -5.42 1.77
N LEU A 30 -13.44 -6.21 2.45
CA LEU A 30 -13.67 -6.07 3.89
C LEU A 30 -12.60 -6.90 4.60
N ILE A 31 -11.78 -6.22 5.39
CA ILE A 31 -10.67 -6.79 6.14
C ILE A 31 -11.09 -7.00 7.58
N SER A 32 -10.60 -8.08 8.17
CA SER A 32 -10.70 -8.39 9.59
C SER A 32 -9.29 -8.63 10.12
N GLU A 33 -8.81 -7.70 10.93
CA GLU A 33 -7.51 -7.79 11.61
C GLU A 33 -7.64 -8.67 12.86
N ALA A 34 -6.57 -9.40 13.22
CA ALA A 34 -6.60 -10.27 14.39
C ALA A 34 -6.71 -9.49 15.70
N GLY A 35 -6.25 -8.23 15.73
CA GLY A 35 -6.46 -7.26 16.79
C GLY A 35 -7.91 -6.76 16.94
N GLY A 36 -8.80 -7.14 16.02
CA GLY A 36 -10.23 -6.86 16.08
C GLY A 36 -10.68 -5.60 15.32
N ALA A 37 -9.77 -4.91 14.64
CA ALA A 37 -10.12 -3.85 13.70
C ALA A 37 -10.81 -4.41 12.45
N MET A 38 -11.64 -3.57 11.84
CA MET A 38 -12.34 -3.86 10.59
C MET A 38 -12.08 -2.74 9.61
N ASP A 39 -11.72 -3.09 8.38
CA ASP A 39 -11.25 -2.13 7.38
C ASP A 39 -11.94 -2.33 6.04
N PHE A 40 -12.05 -1.25 5.28
CA PHE A 40 -12.30 -1.33 3.84
C PHE A 40 -11.05 -0.93 3.09
N TRP A 41 -10.51 -1.88 2.34
CA TRP A 41 -9.30 -1.68 1.54
C TRP A 41 -9.65 -1.80 0.06
N THR A 42 -9.26 -0.80 -0.73
CA THR A 42 -9.49 -0.78 -2.18
C THR A 42 -8.17 -0.74 -2.93
N PHE A 43 -7.87 -1.84 -3.62
CA PHE A 43 -6.76 -1.94 -4.56
C PHE A 43 -7.26 -1.52 -5.94
N ALA A 44 -6.99 -0.29 -6.36
CA ALA A 44 -7.40 0.21 -7.67
C ALA A 44 -6.51 -0.34 -8.79
N ALA A 45 -7.07 -0.53 -9.99
CA ALA A 45 -6.38 -1.18 -11.10
C ALA A 45 -5.20 -0.37 -11.68
N ASP A 46 -5.07 0.90 -11.32
CA ASP A 46 -3.98 1.81 -11.67
C ASP A 46 -2.82 1.78 -10.66
N GLY A 47 -2.93 0.97 -9.60
CA GLY A 47 -1.93 0.87 -8.54
C GLY A 47 -2.22 1.78 -7.34
N SER A 48 -3.29 2.58 -7.34
CA SER A 48 -3.71 3.32 -6.16
C SER A 48 -4.31 2.41 -5.08
N PHE A 49 -4.04 2.71 -3.82
CA PHE A 49 -4.52 1.97 -2.67
C PHE A 49 -5.23 2.93 -1.71
N PHE A 50 -6.46 2.59 -1.31
CA PHE A 50 -7.26 3.37 -0.36
C PHE A 50 -7.67 2.50 0.82
N GLY A 51 -7.64 3.07 2.02
CA GLY A 51 -8.03 2.42 3.27
C GLY A 51 -8.95 3.30 4.12
N THR A 52 -9.83 2.67 4.88
CA THR A 52 -10.53 3.24 6.03
C THR A 52 -10.71 2.14 7.06
N THR A 53 -10.69 2.50 8.34
CA THR A 53 -10.71 1.54 9.44
C THR A 53 -11.62 1.98 10.56
N SER A 54 -12.24 1.00 11.23
CA SER A 54 -13.10 1.24 12.39
C SER A 54 -12.38 1.91 13.56
N THR A 55 -11.05 1.89 13.58
CA THR A 55 -10.23 2.44 14.66
C THR A 55 -9.87 3.92 14.47
N GLN A 56 -10.20 4.54 13.33
CA GLN A 56 -9.90 5.96 13.07
C GLN A 56 -10.40 6.91 14.16
N PRO A 57 -11.63 6.78 14.70
CA PRO A 57 -12.10 7.69 15.75
C PRO A 57 -11.36 7.50 17.08
N LEU A 58 -10.78 6.32 17.32
CA LEU A 58 -10.08 5.99 18.57
C LEU A 58 -8.67 6.58 18.59
N TYR A 59 -7.99 6.58 17.44
CA TYR A 59 -6.59 6.97 17.32
C TYR A 59 -6.38 8.27 16.54
N ASN A 60 -7.47 8.94 16.18
CA ASN A 60 -7.50 10.26 15.55
C ASN A 60 -6.61 10.38 14.30
N PHE A 61 -6.86 9.54 13.30
CA PHE A 61 -6.17 9.61 12.01
C PHE A 61 -7.11 9.62 10.80
N SER A 62 -6.62 10.18 9.70
CA SER A 62 -7.38 10.33 8.44
C SER A 62 -7.65 9.00 7.76
N ASN A 63 -8.49 9.02 6.71
CA ASN A 63 -8.53 7.93 5.74
C ASN A 63 -7.14 7.71 5.15
N GLN A 64 -6.86 6.47 4.76
CA GLN A 64 -5.55 6.10 4.26
C GLN A 64 -5.51 6.09 2.74
N GLN A 65 -4.37 6.49 2.19
CA GLN A 65 -4.12 6.51 0.76
C GLN A 65 -2.69 6.11 0.46
N GLY A 66 -2.46 5.48 -0.69
CA GLY A 66 -1.12 5.12 -1.11
C GLY A 66 -1.11 4.30 -2.39
N SER A 67 -0.20 3.34 -2.45
CA SER A 67 0.06 2.57 -3.67
C SER A 67 0.27 1.10 -3.38
N TRP A 68 -0.04 0.25 -4.35
CA TRP A 68 0.18 -1.18 -4.28
C TRP A 68 0.71 -1.73 -5.61
N GLU A 69 1.34 -2.90 -5.53
CA GLU A 69 1.81 -3.63 -6.69
C GLU A 69 1.78 -5.15 -6.47
N ARG A 70 1.91 -5.89 -7.58
CA ARG A 70 2.09 -7.35 -7.55
C ARG A 70 3.43 -7.73 -6.99
N VAL A 71 3.44 -8.83 -6.24
CA VAL A 71 4.61 -9.64 -5.95
C VAL A 71 4.32 -11.11 -6.32
N GLY A 72 5.11 -11.72 -7.20
CA GLY A 72 4.91 -13.14 -7.56
C GLY A 72 3.65 -13.39 -8.39
N HIS A 73 3.03 -14.57 -8.27
CA HIS A 73 1.79 -14.91 -8.99
C HIS A 73 0.54 -14.51 -8.19
N ASP A 74 0.53 -14.80 -6.89
CA ASP A 74 -0.63 -14.70 -5.99
C ASP A 74 -0.50 -13.60 -4.93
N GLY A 75 0.63 -12.90 -4.89
CA GLY A 75 0.97 -11.95 -3.83
C GLY A 75 0.87 -10.49 -4.25
N ALA A 76 0.56 -9.62 -3.29
CA ALA A 76 0.64 -8.17 -3.46
C ALA A 76 1.36 -7.54 -2.28
N ARG A 77 1.89 -6.35 -2.50
CA ARG A 77 2.34 -5.48 -1.43
C ARG A 77 1.81 -4.08 -1.64
N GLY A 78 1.63 -3.35 -0.55
CA GLY A 78 1.19 -1.97 -0.61
C GLY A 78 1.71 -1.15 0.56
N ALA A 79 1.65 0.15 0.38
CA ALA A 79 1.86 1.12 1.43
C ALA A 79 0.64 2.05 1.47
N LEU A 80 0.11 2.26 2.67
CA LEU A 80 -0.94 3.22 2.96
C LEU A 80 -0.39 4.30 3.90
N PHE A 81 -0.83 5.54 3.71
CA PHE A 81 -0.44 6.69 4.51
C PHE A 81 -1.65 7.35 5.14
N ALA A 82 -1.52 7.78 6.40
CA ALA A 82 -2.55 8.49 7.13
C ALA A 82 -1.95 9.72 7.82
N PHE A 83 -2.70 10.82 7.88
CA PHE A 83 -2.36 11.92 8.77
C PHE A 83 -2.86 11.61 10.18
N VAL A 84 -2.00 11.78 11.17
CA VAL A 84 -2.29 11.57 12.60
C VAL A 84 -2.39 12.92 13.27
N TYR A 85 -3.41 13.11 14.13
CA TYR A 85 -3.70 14.38 14.77
C TYR A 85 -3.72 14.28 16.29
N ASP A 86 -3.39 15.37 16.97
CA ASP A 86 -3.56 15.48 18.43
C ASP A 86 -5.02 15.79 18.81
N GLU A 87 -5.28 15.91 20.12
CA GLU A 87 -6.61 16.18 20.67
C GLU A 87 -7.21 17.52 20.19
N ASP A 88 -6.38 18.47 19.77
CA ASP A 88 -6.79 19.78 19.24
C ASP A 88 -6.98 19.77 17.71
N ASN A 89 -6.83 18.60 17.05
CA ASN A 89 -6.83 18.42 15.59
C ASN A 89 -5.64 19.08 14.88
N THR A 90 -4.52 19.27 15.58
CA THR A 90 -3.26 19.67 14.97
C THR A 90 -2.58 18.45 14.37
N LEU A 91 -2.03 18.58 13.16
CA LEU A 91 -1.26 17.52 12.52
C LEU A 91 -0.02 17.21 13.36
N LEU A 92 0.11 15.97 13.81
CA LEU A 92 1.27 15.47 14.56
C LEU A 92 2.31 14.85 13.63
N THR A 93 1.88 13.88 12.82
CA THR A 93 2.79 13.12 11.95
C THR A 93 2.00 12.47 10.81
N THR A 94 2.73 11.86 9.88
CA THR A 94 2.18 10.92 8.91
C THR A 94 2.49 9.51 9.40
N ALA A 95 1.49 8.65 9.47
CA ALA A 95 1.69 7.22 9.66
C ALA A 95 1.83 6.52 8.31
N ARG A 96 2.63 5.46 8.26
CA ARG A 96 2.73 4.52 7.14
C ARG A 96 2.34 3.14 7.60
N ILE A 97 1.59 2.44 6.76
CA ILE A 97 1.19 1.06 6.94
C ILE A 97 1.72 0.28 5.75
N ASP A 98 2.73 -0.54 5.98
CA ASP A 98 3.25 -1.47 4.98
C ASP A 98 2.48 -2.79 5.07
N ILE A 99 1.99 -3.27 3.93
CA ILE A 99 1.10 -4.43 3.83
C ILE A 99 1.71 -5.43 2.86
N VAL A 100 1.69 -6.70 3.24
CA VAL A 100 1.98 -7.84 2.37
C VAL A 100 0.84 -8.83 2.45
N LEU A 101 0.42 -9.37 1.32
CA LEU A 101 -0.73 -10.26 1.24
C LEU A 101 -0.60 -11.27 0.12
N ASP A 102 -1.32 -12.38 0.27
CA ASP A 102 -1.53 -13.39 -0.75
C ASP A 102 -3.03 -13.69 -0.89
N THR A 103 -3.42 -14.17 -2.06
CA THR A 103 -4.76 -14.75 -2.24
C THR A 103 -4.90 -16.07 -1.50
N VAL A 104 -6.08 -16.32 -0.93
CA VAL A 104 -6.43 -17.60 -0.29
C VAL A 104 -7.27 -18.43 -1.25
N GLY A 105 -6.81 -19.64 -1.56
CA GLY A 105 -7.49 -20.52 -2.50
C GLY A 105 -7.25 -20.14 -3.96
N GLN A 106 -8.31 -20.17 -4.79
CA GLN A 106 -8.23 -19.81 -6.20
C GLN A 106 -8.88 -18.47 -6.48
N GLY A 107 -8.14 -17.56 -7.11
CA GLY A 107 -8.64 -16.23 -7.49
C GLY A 107 -8.55 -15.22 -6.36
N CYS A 108 -9.35 -14.16 -6.44
CA CYS A 108 -9.19 -12.96 -5.61
C CYS A 108 -10.38 -12.73 -4.65
N ASP A 109 -11.14 -13.77 -4.35
CA ASP A 109 -12.32 -13.64 -3.47
C ASP A 109 -11.93 -13.54 -2.00
N GLU A 110 -10.81 -14.17 -1.63
CA GLU A 110 -10.26 -14.17 -0.28
C GLU A 110 -8.78 -13.83 -0.32
N ILE A 111 -8.33 -13.06 0.67
CA ILE A 111 -6.92 -12.68 0.86
C ILE A 111 -6.55 -12.85 2.33
N ALA A 112 -5.26 -13.04 2.60
CA ALA A 112 -4.70 -13.00 3.93
C ALA A 112 -3.30 -12.39 3.89
N GLY A 113 -2.87 -11.81 5.01
CA GLY A 113 -1.59 -11.13 5.03
C GLY A 113 -1.22 -10.58 6.38
N SER A 114 -0.23 -9.70 6.36
CA SER A 114 0.22 -8.95 7.52
C SER A 114 0.45 -7.49 7.19
N LEU A 115 0.41 -6.68 8.23
CA LEU A 115 0.66 -5.26 8.18
C LEU A 115 1.62 -4.84 9.28
N VAL A 116 2.35 -3.77 9.02
CA VAL A 116 3.25 -3.12 9.97
C VAL A 116 2.98 -1.62 9.92
N VAL A 117 2.76 -1.01 11.09
CA VAL A 117 2.46 0.41 11.23
C VAL A 117 3.67 1.13 11.80
N ARG A 118 3.96 2.29 11.23
CA ARG A 118 5.06 3.17 11.61
C ARG A 118 4.60 4.62 11.62
N THR A 119 5.25 5.42 12.46
CA THR A 119 5.16 6.89 12.45
C THR A 119 6.55 7.45 12.23
N PHE A 120 6.62 8.63 11.64
CA PHE A 120 7.88 9.27 11.28
C PHE A 120 8.15 10.44 12.20
N GLU A 121 9.39 10.54 12.64
CA GLU A 121 9.90 11.64 13.46
C GLU A 121 10.26 12.85 12.57
N ASP A 122 10.52 13.99 13.22
CA ASP A 122 10.94 15.22 12.53
C ASP A 122 12.20 14.99 11.68
N GLY A 123 12.06 15.20 10.36
CA GLY A 123 13.14 15.08 9.38
C GLY A 123 13.22 13.73 8.67
N GLU A 124 12.43 12.73 9.07
CA GLU A 124 12.25 11.50 8.31
C GLU A 124 11.25 11.71 7.15
N ASP A 125 11.46 11.04 6.01
CA ASP A 125 10.59 11.10 4.85
C ASP A 125 9.69 9.85 4.81
N PRO A 126 8.36 9.98 4.99
CA PRO A 126 7.44 8.84 4.96
C PRO A 126 7.45 8.10 3.61
N LEU A 127 7.89 8.75 2.52
CA LEU A 127 7.99 8.16 1.19
C LEU A 127 9.34 7.49 0.93
N ASP A 128 10.35 7.71 1.79
CA ASP A 128 11.66 7.06 1.73
C ASP A 128 11.93 6.20 2.97
N PRO A 129 11.63 4.89 2.92
CA PRO A 129 11.88 3.96 4.02
C PRO A 129 13.35 3.88 4.48
N SER A 130 14.32 4.39 3.70
CA SER A 130 15.72 4.41 4.14
C SER A 130 16.00 5.47 5.20
N THR A 131 15.08 6.42 5.36
CA THR A 131 15.15 7.48 6.38
C THR A 131 14.52 7.05 7.71
N ASP A 132 13.76 5.97 7.71
CA ASP A 132 13.08 5.43 8.89
C ASP A 132 14.06 4.72 9.81
N THR A 133 14.26 5.30 11.00
CA THR A 133 15.19 4.79 12.00
C THR A 133 14.49 4.17 13.22
N GLY A 134 13.16 4.24 13.26
CA GLY A 134 12.35 3.80 14.39
C GLY A 134 11.96 2.32 14.33
N ASP A 135 11.54 1.81 15.50
CA ASP A 135 10.86 0.52 15.59
C ASP A 135 9.38 0.68 15.18
N PRO A 136 8.76 -0.32 14.53
CA PRO A 136 7.33 -0.30 14.29
C PRO A 136 6.51 -0.12 15.56
N ILE A 137 5.45 0.69 15.48
CA ILE A 137 4.57 0.96 16.61
C ILE A 137 3.46 -0.10 16.76
N ALA A 138 3.17 -0.82 15.67
CA ALA A 138 2.25 -1.95 15.68
C ALA A 138 2.51 -2.90 14.51
N SER A 139 2.05 -4.13 14.66
CA SER A 139 1.99 -5.12 13.59
C SER A 139 0.78 -6.00 13.81
N ASP A 140 0.12 -6.41 12.74
CA ASP A 140 -1.01 -7.34 12.81
C ASP A 140 -1.03 -8.29 11.60
N THR A 141 -1.88 -9.30 11.69
CA THR A 141 -2.28 -10.19 10.61
C THR A 141 -3.76 -9.98 10.30
N PHE A 142 -4.16 -10.28 9.08
CA PHE A 142 -5.55 -10.11 8.68
C PHE A 142 -6.01 -11.17 7.70
N THR A 143 -7.33 -11.26 7.58
CA THR A 143 -8.00 -11.89 6.45
C THR A 143 -8.93 -10.89 5.78
N GLY A 144 -9.19 -11.07 4.50
CA GLY A 144 -10.02 -10.17 3.72
C GLY A 144 -10.94 -10.92 2.78
N ARG A 145 -12.16 -10.40 2.61
CA ARG A 145 -13.14 -10.92 1.64
C ARG A 145 -13.52 -9.83 0.66
N ARG A 146 -13.55 -10.17 -0.62
CA ARG A 146 -13.88 -9.24 -1.69
C ARG A 146 -15.35 -8.82 -1.63
N ALA A 147 -15.60 -7.52 -1.67
CA ALA A 147 -16.94 -6.99 -1.82
C ALA A 147 -17.47 -7.30 -3.23
N LYS A 148 -18.73 -7.74 -3.31
CA LYS A 148 -19.43 -8.01 -4.56
C LYS A 148 -20.69 -7.15 -4.61
N PRO A 149 -21.01 -6.52 -5.75
CA PRO A 149 -22.29 -5.87 -5.92
C PRO A 149 -23.41 -6.90 -5.79
N SER A 150 -24.53 -6.51 -5.21
CA SER A 150 -25.75 -7.32 -5.30
C SER A 150 -26.23 -7.37 -6.76
N PRO A 151 -26.90 -8.46 -7.18
CA PRO A 151 -27.43 -8.60 -8.53
C PRO A 151 -28.40 -7.48 -8.93
#